data_AF-A0A3C1A0M5-F1
#
_entry.id   AF-A0A3C1A0M5-F1
#
_cell.length_a   1.000
_cell.length_b   1.000
_cell.length_c   1.000
_cell.angle_alpha   90.00
_cell.angle_beta   90.00
_cell.angle_gamma   90.00
#
_symmetry.space_group_name_H-M   'P 1'
#
loop_
_entity.id
_entity.type
_entity.pdbx_description
1 polymer ?
#
loop_
_entity_poly.entity_id
_entity_poly.type
_entity_poly.pdbx_seq_one_letter_code
_entity_poly.pdbx_strand_id
1 'polypeptide(L)'
;GLAFQITDDLLGIWGEEERTGKGVGEDIKAGKKSLPVVYAFEEERKRGQRRLEEIYGEADFDALLPILEELKVKERCRERAHHFQKRALEELERTGIDNQAQRHLRDLALFLVERRF
;
A
#
# COMPACT_ATOMS: atom_id res chain seq x y z
N GLY A 1 -3.62 8.29 -9.04
CA GLY A 1 -4.64 7.62 -8.23
C GLY A 1 -4.09 6.39 -7.53
N LEU A 2 -3.91 5.27 -8.23
CA LEU A 2 -3.58 3.98 -7.63
C LEU A 2 -2.32 3.99 -6.75
N ALA A 3 -1.21 4.59 -7.22
CA ALA A 3 0.02 4.69 -6.42
C ALA A 3 -0.22 5.36 -5.06
N PHE A 4 -1.03 6.44 -5.03
CA PHE A 4 -1.38 7.13 -3.80
C PHE A 4 -2.22 6.26 -2.87
N GLN A 5 -3.25 5.56 -3.37
CA GLN A 5 -4.08 4.69 -2.51
C GLN A 5 -3.25 3.56 -1.89
N ILE A 6 -2.30 3.00 -2.63
CA ILE A 6 -1.40 1.96 -2.09
C ILE A 6 -0.50 2.54 -1.01
N THR A 7 0.05 3.74 -1.21
CA THR A 7 0.82 4.44 -0.17
C THR A 7 -0.04 4.74 1.06
N ASP A 8 -1.30 5.13 0.87
CA ASP A 8 -2.26 5.39 1.94
C ASP A 8 -2.58 4.13 2.75
N ASP A 9 -2.85 3.01 2.07
CA ASP A 9 -3.01 1.69 2.70
C ASP A 9 -1.77 1.29 3.51
N LEU A 10 -0.56 1.55 2.98
CA LEU A 10 0.70 1.28 3.68
C LEU A 10 0.85 2.15 4.94
N LEU A 11 0.45 3.42 4.87
CA LEU A 11 0.47 4.35 5.99
C LEU A 11 -0.55 3.97 7.07
N GLY A 12 -1.74 3.54 6.68
CA GLY A 12 -2.79 3.12 7.61
C GLY A 12 -2.44 1.86 8.41
N ILE A 13 -1.52 1.03 7.90
CA ILE A 13 -1.10 -0.22 8.56
C ILE A 13 0.25 -0.06 9.26
N TRP A 14 1.25 0.54 8.61
CA TRP A 14 2.63 0.62 9.11
C TRP A 14 3.13 2.03 9.43
N GLY A 15 2.30 3.06 9.27
CA GLY A 15 2.72 4.44 9.57
C GLY A 15 2.93 4.67 11.06
N GLU A 16 4.03 5.34 11.41
CA GLU A 16 4.31 5.74 12.79
C GLU A 16 3.30 6.79 13.28
N GLU A 17 2.89 6.67 14.54
CA GLU A 17 1.89 7.54 15.16
C GLU A 17 2.31 9.01 15.16
N GLU A 18 3.60 9.30 15.33
CA GLU A 18 4.16 10.66 15.26
C GLU A 18 3.96 11.33 13.87
N ARG A 19 3.74 10.52 12.83
CA ARG A 19 3.67 10.96 11.42
C ARG A 19 2.25 10.90 10.86
N THR A 20 1.42 9.99 11.37
CA THR A 20 0.05 9.76 10.90
C THR A 20 -1.01 10.31 11.85
N GLY A 21 -0.66 10.57 13.13
CA GLY A 21 -1.61 10.88 14.21
C GLY A 21 -2.48 9.68 14.61
N LYS A 22 -2.11 8.47 14.16
CA LYS A 22 -2.88 7.23 14.32
C LYS A 22 -2.00 6.10 14.85
N GLY A 23 -2.58 5.20 15.63
CA GLY A 23 -1.89 4.00 16.09
C GLY A 23 -1.52 3.06 14.92
N VAL A 24 -0.38 2.40 15.01
CA VAL A 24 0.03 1.37 14.05
C VAL A 24 -1.07 0.31 13.92
N GLY A 25 -1.43 -0.04 12.68
CA GLY A 25 -2.43 -1.06 12.41
C GLY A 25 -3.89 -0.65 12.64
N GLU A 26 -4.22 0.65 12.71
CA GLU A 26 -5.63 1.08 12.85
C GLU A 26 -6.50 0.53 11.71
N ASP A 27 -5.97 0.51 10.49
CA ASP A 27 -6.71 0.06 9.31
C ASP A 27 -7.02 -1.45 9.32
N ILE A 28 -6.10 -2.26 9.84
CA ILE A 28 -6.35 -3.70 10.00
C ILE A 28 -7.30 -3.98 11.16
N LYS A 29 -7.22 -3.23 12.26
CA LYS A 29 -8.16 -3.35 13.39
C LYS A 29 -9.60 -2.99 12.99
N ALA A 30 -9.75 -2.11 12.01
CA ALA A 30 -11.04 -1.78 11.41
C ALA A 30 -11.54 -2.84 10.39
N GLY A 31 -10.82 -3.94 10.18
CA GLY A 31 -11.18 -5.00 9.24
C GLY A 31 -11.15 -4.57 7.77
N LYS A 32 -10.41 -3.51 7.43
CA LYS A 32 -10.33 -3.03 6.04
C LYS A 32 -9.71 -4.09 5.14
N LYS A 33 -10.24 -4.21 3.92
CA LYS A 33 -9.74 -5.12 2.88
C LYS A 33 -8.82 -4.38 1.90
N SER A 34 -7.77 -3.77 2.44
CA SER A 34 -6.77 -2.99 1.69
C SER A 34 -5.88 -3.89 0.82
N LEU A 35 -5.09 -3.30 -0.08
CA LEU A 35 -4.22 -4.09 -0.98
C LEU A 35 -3.27 -5.06 -0.25
N PRO A 36 -2.64 -4.70 0.90
CA PRO A 36 -1.82 -5.64 1.64
C PRO A 36 -2.56 -6.91 2.09
N VAL A 37 -3.83 -6.79 2.48
CA VAL A 37 -4.68 -7.93 2.85
C VAL A 37 -4.95 -8.82 1.65
N VAL A 38 -5.26 -8.22 0.49
CA VAL A 38 -5.47 -8.98 -0.76
C VAL A 38 -4.21 -9.76 -1.12
N TYR A 39 -3.04 -9.12 -1.04
CA TYR A 39 -1.76 -9.79 -1.29
C TYR A 39 -1.45 -10.89 -0.27
N ALA A 40 -1.88 -10.73 0.99
CA ALA A 40 -1.73 -11.76 2.00
C ALA A 40 -2.59 -12.99 1.70
N PHE A 41 -3.87 -12.81 1.32
CA PHE A 41 -4.72 -13.93 0.88
C PHE A 41 -4.15 -14.67 -0.33
N GLU A 42 -3.60 -13.94 -1.31
CA GLU A 42 -2.94 -14.56 -2.46
C GLU A 42 -1.72 -15.40 -2.04
N GLU A 43 -0.91 -14.89 -1.11
CA GLU A 43 0.31 -15.57 -0.67
C GLU A 43 0.00 -16.78 0.22
N GLU A 44 -0.96 -16.68 1.14
CA GLU A 44 -1.42 -17.83 1.91
C GLU A 44 -1.98 -18.94 1.02
N ARG A 45 -2.78 -18.59 0.01
CA ARG A 45 -3.31 -19.56 -0.95
C ARG A 45 -2.19 -20.31 -1.67
N LYS A 46 -1.11 -19.62 -2.06
CA LYS A 46 0.07 -20.26 -2.67
C LYS A 46 0.79 -21.19 -1.68
N ARG A 47 0.82 -20.83 -0.40
CA ARG A 47 1.41 -21.63 0.68
C ARG A 47 0.49 -22.75 1.20
N GLY A 48 -0.76 -22.82 0.72
CA GLY A 48 -1.76 -23.77 1.20
C GLY A 48 -2.30 -23.45 2.61
N GLN A 49 -2.13 -22.21 3.06
CA GLN A 49 -2.58 -21.72 4.36
C GLN A 49 -3.97 -21.05 4.24
N ARG A 50 -4.68 -20.92 5.37
CA ARG A 50 -6.02 -20.30 5.44
C ARG A 50 -6.21 -19.42 6.69
N ARG A 51 -5.13 -18.94 7.32
CA ARG A 51 -5.21 -18.20 8.59
C ARG A 51 -6.01 -16.90 8.44
N LEU A 52 -5.89 -16.23 7.29
CA LEU A 52 -6.69 -15.03 7.01
C LEU A 52 -8.20 -15.33 6.88
N GLU A 53 -8.60 -16.53 6.44
CA GLU A 53 -10.03 -16.89 6.39
C GLU A 53 -10.62 -17.01 7.80
N GLU A 54 -9.85 -17.59 8.73
CA GLU A 54 -10.22 -17.73 10.14
C GLU A 54 -10.30 -16.35 10.83
N ILE A 55 -9.26 -15.52 10.70
CA ILE A 55 -9.21 -14.16 11.26
C ILE A 55 -10.40 -13.31 10.80
N TYR A 56 -10.71 -13.31 9.50
CA TYR A 56 -11.84 -12.53 8.98
C TYR A 56 -13.21 -13.14 9.34
N GLY A 57 -13.28 -14.44 9.64
CA GLY A 57 -14.49 -15.10 10.13
C GLY A 57 -14.79 -14.78 11.59
N GLU A 58 -13.76 -14.73 12.43
CA GLU A 58 -13.86 -14.45 13.87
C GLU A 58 -13.78 -12.95 14.22
N ALA A 59 -13.39 -12.12 13.25
CA ALA A 59 -13.08 -10.70 13.42
C ALA A 59 -11.95 -10.43 14.43
N ASP A 60 -11.01 -11.37 14.57
CA ASP A 60 -9.81 -11.24 15.42
C ASP A 60 -8.63 -10.64 14.64
N PHE A 61 -8.66 -9.31 14.46
CA PHE A 61 -7.66 -8.61 13.66
C PHE A 61 -6.33 -8.35 14.36
N ASP A 62 -6.20 -8.65 15.65
CA ASP A 62 -4.95 -8.46 16.39
C ASP A 62 -3.84 -9.39 15.88
N ALA A 63 -4.21 -10.56 15.36
CA ALA A 63 -3.28 -11.51 14.74
C ALA A 63 -2.88 -11.15 13.30
N LEU A 64 -3.47 -10.12 12.68
CA LEU A 64 -3.29 -9.86 11.25
C LEU A 64 -1.92 -9.24 10.92
N LEU A 65 -1.44 -8.27 11.71
CA LEU A 65 -0.18 -7.58 11.43
C LEU A 65 1.03 -8.53 11.33
N PRO A 66 1.26 -9.44 12.30
CA PRO A 66 2.38 -10.38 12.22
C PRO A 66 2.33 -11.27 10.96
N ILE A 67 1.13 -11.66 10.52
CA ILE A 67 0.96 -12.46 9.30
C ILE A 67 1.30 -11.63 8.06
N LEU A 68 0.88 -10.36 7.98
CA LEU A 68 1.25 -9.48 6.87
C LEU A 68 2.78 -9.31 6.78
N GLU A 69 3.46 -9.21 7.93
CA GLU A 69 4.93 -9.13 7.99
C GLU A 69 5.61 -10.44 7.58
N GLU A 70 5.13 -11.59 8.05
CA GLU A 70 5.62 -12.92 7.65
C GLU A 70 5.52 -13.15 6.13
N LEU A 71 4.42 -12.69 5.54
CA LEU A 71 4.14 -12.81 4.11
C LEU A 71 4.87 -11.75 3.27
N LYS A 72 5.56 -10.78 3.90
CA LYS A 72 6.31 -9.70 3.24
C LYS A 72 5.49 -8.91 2.22
N VAL A 73 4.21 -8.68 2.54
CA VAL A 73 3.29 -8.00 1.60
C VAL A 73 3.58 -6.50 1.52
N LYS A 74 4.23 -5.93 2.54
CA LYS A 74 4.64 -4.51 2.58
C LYS A 74 5.54 -4.16 1.40
N GLU A 75 6.57 -4.96 1.15
CA GLU A 75 7.51 -4.80 0.04
C GLU A 75 6.79 -4.93 -1.30
N ARG A 76 5.93 -5.94 -1.44
CA ARG A 76 5.13 -6.16 -2.66
C ARG A 76 4.20 -4.99 -2.96
N CYS A 77 3.57 -4.39 -1.95
CA CYS A 77 2.76 -3.18 -2.10
C CYS A 77 3.61 -1.97 -2.51
N ARG A 78 4.80 -1.78 -1.91
CA ARG A 78 5.73 -0.71 -2.29
C ARG A 78 6.16 -0.82 -3.75
N GLU A 79 6.55 -2.02 -4.19
CA GLU A 79 6.88 -2.29 -5.60
C GLU A 79 5.71 -1.96 -6.53
N ARG A 80 4.48 -2.30 -6.12
CA ARG A 80 3.27 -1.99 -6.89
C ARG A 80 3.01 -0.49 -6.99
N ALA A 81 3.20 0.27 -5.90
CA ALA A 81 3.07 1.72 -5.90
C ALA A 81 4.10 2.37 -6.83
N HIS A 82 5.37 1.97 -6.74
CA HIS A 82 6.43 2.44 -7.63
C HIS A 82 6.18 2.07 -9.09
N HIS A 83 5.64 0.88 -9.37
CA HIS A 83 5.26 0.50 -10.73
C HIS A 83 4.23 1.47 -11.32
N PHE A 84 3.19 1.84 -10.57
CA PHE A 84 2.20 2.79 -11.05
C PHE A 84 2.73 4.22 -11.17
N GLN A 85 3.62 4.65 -10.27
CA GLN A 85 4.30 5.93 -10.36
C GLN A 85 5.16 6.02 -11.63
N LYS A 86 6.00 5.00 -11.86
CA LYS A 86 6.86 4.91 -13.05
C LYS A 86 6.03 4.99 -14.32
N ARG A 87 4.95 4.20 -14.42
CA ARG A 87 4.05 4.26 -15.58
C ARG A 87 3.43 5.63 -15.77
N ALA A 88 3.03 6.31 -14.70
CA ALA A 88 2.46 7.66 -14.79
C ALA A 88 3.48 8.67 -15.31
N LEU A 89 4.74 8.59 -14.86
CA LEU A 89 5.84 9.43 -15.33
C LEU A 89 6.18 9.17 -16.80
N GLU A 90 6.24 7.90 -17.21
CA GLU A 90 6.49 7.51 -18.61
C GLU A 90 5.38 8.04 -19.54
N GLU A 91 4.10 7.88 -19.17
CA GLU A 91 2.99 8.41 -19.97
C GLU A 91 3.00 9.94 -20.02
N LEU A 92 3.38 10.60 -18.91
CA LEU A 92 3.56 12.03 -18.87
C LEU A 92 4.68 12.44 -19.85
N GLU A 93 5.86 11.83 -19.80
CA GLU A 93 6.98 12.12 -20.70
C GLU A 93 6.63 11.91 -22.18
N ARG A 94 5.87 10.87 -22.51
CA ARG A 94 5.43 10.56 -23.88
C ARG A 94 4.60 11.65 -24.53
N THR A 95 4.00 12.57 -23.77
CA THR A 95 3.29 13.72 -24.33
C THR A 95 4.20 14.67 -25.11
N GLY A 96 5.52 14.67 -24.81
CA GLY A 96 6.48 15.61 -25.40
C GLY A 96 6.28 17.07 -25.01
N ILE A 97 5.35 17.36 -24.09
CA ILE A 97 5.04 18.70 -23.63
C ILE A 97 6.03 19.09 -22.53
N ASP A 98 6.72 20.22 -22.69
CA ASP A 98 7.52 20.83 -21.62
C ASP A 98 6.92 22.16 -21.21
N ASN A 99 6.05 22.13 -20.20
CA ASN A 99 5.46 23.32 -19.60
C ASN A 99 5.33 23.18 -18.08
N GLN A 100 4.90 24.25 -17.43
CA GLN A 100 4.78 24.30 -15.98
C GLN A 100 3.80 23.25 -15.43
N ALA A 101 2.66 23.03 -16.09
CA ALA A 101 1.67 22.04 -15.64
C ALA A 101 2.26 20.62 -15.65
N GLN A 102 3.06 20.31 -16.67
CA GLN A 102 3.79 19.06 -16.80
C GLN A 102 4.78 18.84 -15.65
N ARG A 103 5.55 19.88 -15.30
CA ARG A 103 6.46 19.84 -14.15
C ARG A 103 5.71 19.62 -12.84
N HIS A 104 4.60 20.35 -12.60
CA HIS A 104 3.79 20.15 -11.40
C HIS A 104 3.20 18.72 -11.30
N LEU A 105 2.77 18.12 -12.42
CA LEU A 105 2.28 16.75 -12.43
C LEU A 105 3.40 15.73 -12.12
N ARG A 106 4.61 15.96 -12.65
CA ARG A 106 5.79 15.14 -12.33
C ARG A 106 6.12 15.23 -10.83
N ASP A 107 6.19 16.44 -10.29
CA ASP A 107 6.51 16.67 -8.87
C ASP A 107 5.46 16.03 -7.96
N LEU A 108 4.18 16.16 -8.30
CA LEU A 108 3.10 15.49 -7.58
C LEU A 108 3.25 13.98 -7.62
N ALA A 109 3.51 13.39 -8.80
CA ALA A 109 3.68 11.94 -8.93
C ALA A 109 4.86 11.41 -8.10
N LEU A 110 5.98 12.14 -8.06
CA LEU A 110 7.14 11.81 -7.23
C LEU A 110 6.80 11.87 -5.74
N PHE A 111 6.17 12.96 -5.31
CA PHE A 111 5.79 13.20 -3.92
C PHE A 111 4.84 12.14 -3.34
N LEU A 112 3.90 11.62 -4.13
CA LEU A 112 2.85 10.70 -3.63
C LEU A 112 3.35 9.32 -3.19
N VAL A 113 4.56 8.89 -3.61
CA VAL A 113 5.12 7.57 -3.25
C VAL A 113 6.34 7.68 -2.35
N GLU A 114 7.09 8.78 -2.39
CA GLU A 114 8.30 8.98 -1.57
C GLU A 114 8.03 9.29 -0.09
N ARG A 115 6.77 9.22 0.36
CA ARG A 115 6.43 9.35 1.78
C ARG A 115 7.17 8.25 2.55
N ARG A 116 8.31 8.59 3.14
CA ARG A 116 8.93 7.76 4.18
C ARG A 116 7.91 7.67 5.31
N PHE A 117 7.74 6.49 5.88
CA PHE A 117 7.07 6.23 7.15
C PHE A 117 8.04 5.39 7.94
#